data_AF-A0A9P0Q8T2-F1
#
_entry.id   AF-A0A9P0Q8T2-F1
#
_cell.length_a   1.000
_cell.length_b   1.000
_cell.length_c   1.000
_cell.angle_alpha   90.00
_cell.angle_beta   90.00
_cell.angle_gamma   90.00
#
_symmetry.space_group_name_H-M   'P 1'
#
loop_
_entity.id
_entity.type
_entity.pdbx_description
1 polymer ?
#
loop_
_entity_poly.entity_id
_entity_poly.type
_entity_poly.pdbx_seq_one_letter_code
_entity_poly.pdbx_strand_id
1 'polypeptide(L)'
;MANEYFEQFVNASSLKHILGYYRANLTSWRAKALWKKFDARASHKCYSKGRAAPNTRVLIIGAGPCGLRSAIEAQLLGAKVVLVEKRDRFSRNNVLHLWPFVIEDLRMLGAKKFFGKFCAGAIDHISIRQLQCILLKVALLLGVEVHTEVGFERLIEPQPDEKIGWRAELDPPDHPVSQYEFDVIIGADGKRNTLQASLEKNSEEN
;
A
#
# COMPACT_ATOMS: atom_id res chain seq x y z
N MET A 1 3.88 -25.30 18.56
CA MET A 1 4.40 -24.08 17.91
C MET A 1 3.63 -23.77 16.60
N ALA A 2 3.71 -24.58 15.52
CA ALA A 2 2.96 -24.29 14.28
C ALA A 2 1.43 -24.18 14.47
N ASN A 3 0.82 -25.10 15.23
CA ASN A 3 -0.62 -25.05 15.53
C ASN A 3 -1.03 -23.79 16.31
N GLU A 4 -0.16 -23.26 17.16
CA GLU A 4 -0.42 -22.06 17.96
C GLU A 4 -0.46 -20.79 17.08
N TYR A 5 0.39 -20.72 16.05
CA TYR A 5 0.29 -19.65 15.05
C TYR A 5 -1.01 -19.73 14.24
N PHE A 6 -1.45 -20.94 13.91
CA PHE A 6 -2.67 -21.14 13.14
C PHE A 6 -3.92 -20.80 13.96
N GLU A 7 -4.01 -21.22 15.22
CA GLU A 7 -5.12 -20.87 16.12
C GLU A 7 -5.23 -19.35 16.31
N GLN A 8 -4.10 -18.65 16.50
CA GLN A 8 -4.10 -17.19 16.64
C GLN A 8 -4.52 -16.49 15.36
N PHE A 9 -4.17 -17.05 14.20
CA PHE A 9 -4.65 -16.56 12.90
C PHE A 9 -6.16 -16.76 12.75
N VAL A 10 -6.68 -17.95 13.08
CA VAL A 10 -8.12 -18.28 13.01
C VAL A 10 -8.95 -17.38 13.92
N ASN A 11 -8.47 -17.09 15.13
CA ASN A 11 -9.17 -16.26 16.10
C ASN A 11 -9.03 -14.75 15.86
N ALA A 12 -8.18 -14.34 14.93
CA ALA A 12 -7.95 -12.92 14.68
C ALA A 12 -9.11 -12.30 13.86
N SER A 13 -9.75 -11.29 14.44
CA SER A 13 -10.85 -10.56 13.82
C SER A 13 -10.43 -9.41 12.89
N SER A 14 -9.12 -9.12 12.80
CA SER A 14 -8.61 -8.05 11.94
C SER A 14 -7.17 -8.29 11.49
N LEU A 15 -6.80 -7.71 10.35
CA LEU A 15 -5.42 -7.72 9.85
C LEU A 15 -4.42 -7.16 10.87
N LYS A 16 -4.83 -6.16 11.66
CA LYS A 16 -4.00 -5.57 12.73
C LYS A 16 -3.66 -6.58 13.82
N HIS A 17 -4.62 -7.42 14.24
CA HIS A 17 -4.36 -8.48 15.22
C HIS A 17 -3.42 -9.54 14.65
N ILE A 18 -3.65 -9.98 13.42
CA ILE A 18 -2.81 -10.96 12.72
C ILE A 18 -1.36 -10.46 12.67
N LEU A 19 -1.15 -9.23 12.18
CA LEU A 19 0.19 -8.66 12.02
C LEU A 19 0.86 -8.35 13.36
N GLY A 20 0.10 -7.89 14.36
CA GLY A 20 0.62 -7.68 15.72
C GLY A 20 1.16 -8.98 16.31
N TYR A 21 0.41 -10.07 16.18
CA TYR A 21 0.83 -11.40 16.64
C TYR A 21 2.05 -11.90 15.88
N TYR A 22 2.05 -11.85 14.54
CA TYR A 22 3.20 -12.27 13.75
C TYR A 22 4.45 -11.45 14.06
N ARG A 23 4.31 -10.13 14.23
CA ARG A 23 5.43 -9.27 14.58
C ARG A 23 6.05 -9.64 15.93
N ALA A 24 5.22 -9.96 16.93
CA ALA A 24 5.69 -10.36 18.25
C ALA A 24 6.40 -11.74 18.24
N ASN A 25 5.93 -12.67 17.41
CA ASN A 25 6.37 -14.07 17.46
C ASN A 25 7.38 -14.46 16.36
N LEU A 26 7.48 -13.72 15.26
CA LEU A 26 8.50 -13.93 14.22
C LEU A 26 9.85 -13.36 14.67
N THR A 27 10.58 -14.15 15.45
CA THR A 27 11.82 -13.76 16.15
C THR A 27 13.11 -14.26 15.48
N SER A 28 13.02 -14.81 14.26
CA SER A 28 14.20 -15.24 13.50
C SER A 28 15.16 -14.08 13.24
N TRP A 29 16.46 -14.37 13.06
CA TRP A 29 17.47 -13.34 12.76
C TRP A 29 17.12 -12.53 11.51
N ARG A 30 16.49 -13.17 10.51
CA ARG A 30 16.05 -12.53 9.27
C ARG A 30 14.88 -11.58 9.51
N ALA A 31 13.90 -11.99 10.32
CA ALA A 31 12.74 -11.18 10.68
C ALA A 31 13.14 -9.99 11.57
N LYS A 32 13.94 -10.23 12.62
CA LYS A 32 14.46 -9.16 13.50
C LYS A 32 15.21 -8.07 12.72
N ALA A 33 16.02 -8.45 11.73
CA ALA A 33 16.73 -7.49 10.89
C ALA A 33 15.80 -6.65 10.01
N LEU A 34 14.65 -7.19 9.60
CA LEU A 34 13.62 -6.48 8.86
C LEU A 34 12.80 -5.57 9.79
N TRP A 35 12.40 -6.05 10.97
CA TRP A 35 11.68 -5.24 11.96
C TRP A 35 12.48 -4.02 12.39
N LYS A 36 13.79 -4.19 12.66
CA LYS A 36 14.67 -3.06 12.98
C LYS A 36 14.64 -1.96 11.91
N LYS A 37 14.53 -2.33 10.64
CA LYS A 37 14.44 -1.40 9.51
C LYS A 37 13.09 -0.66 9.48
N PHE A 38 11.99 -1.38 9.68
CA PHE A 38 10.66 -0.78 9.74
C PHE A 38 10.49 0.11 10.98
N ASP A 39 11.01 -0.29 12.13
CA ASP A 39 11.01 0.51 13.36
C ASP A 39 11.81 1.79 13.21
N ALA A 40 13.01 1.70 12.62
CA ALA A 40 13.81 2.89 12.33
C ALA A 40 13.03 3.88 11.46
N ARG A 41 12.37 3.41 10.39
CA ARG A 41 11.56 4.27 9.53
C ARG A 41 10.37 4.85 10.28
N ALA A 42 9.56 4.03 10.94
CA ALA A 42 8.36 4.44 11.67
C ALA A 42 8.64 5.41 12.84
N SER A 43 9.87 5.39 13.38
CA SER A 43 10.30 6.31 14.45
C SER A 43 10.57 7.74 13.98
N HIS A 44 10.60 7.98 12.65
CA HIS A 44 10.84 9.32 12.12
C HIS A 44 9.74 10.31 12.57
N LYS A 45 10.14 11.54 12.92
CA LYS A 45 9.24 12.54 13.55
C LYS A 45 7.99 12.84 12.72
N CYS A 46 8.10 12.84 11.39
CA CYS A 46 6.97 13.11 10.49
C CYS A 46 5.81 12.12 10.65
N TYR A 47 6.05 10.90 11.12
CA TYR A 47 4.99 9.90 11.32
C TYR A 47 4.27 10.08 12.66
N SER A 48 4.78 10.91 13.57
CA SER A 48 4.22 11.11 14.91
C SER A 48 3.89 9.79 15.63
N LYS A 49 4.77 8.79 15.53
CA LYS A 49 4.56 7.42 16.04
C LYS A 49 3.29 6.76 15.50
N GLY A 50 2.98 6.96 14.21
CA GLY A 50 1.76 6.45 13.56
C GLY A 50 0.49 7.18 13.97
N ARG A 51 0.59 8.47 14.31
CA ARG A 51 -0.55 9.31 14.76
C ARG A 51 -0.67 10.60 13.97
N ALA A 52 -0.01 10.69 12.82
CA ALA A 52 -0.06 11.87 11.97
C ALA A 52 -1.37 11.94 11.16
N ALA A 53 -1.93 10.78 10.79
CA ALA A 53 -3.21 10.67 10.09
C ALA A 53 -4.14 9.64 10.78
N PRO A 54 -4.46 9.82 12.08
CA PRO A 54 -5.31 8.88 12.80
C PRO A 54 -6.73 8.95 12.25
N ASN A 55 -7.40 7.81 12.13
CA ASN A 55 -8.77 7.67 11.60
C ASN A 55 -8.96 8.10 10.13
N THR A 56 -7.90 8.51 9.43
CA THR A 56 -7.97 8.77 7.99
C THR A 56 -8.06 7.46 7.23
N ARG A 57 -9.05 7.34 6.35
CA ARG A 57 -9.27 6.21 5.46
C ARG A 57 -8.77 6.57 4.05
N VAL A 58 -7.79 5.85 3.56
CA VAL A 58 -7.15 6.09 2.26
C VAL A 58 -7.50 4.95 1.31
N LEU A 59 -7.98 5.29 0.11
CA LEU A 59 -8.08 4.39 -1.04
C LEU A 59 -6.95 4.70 -2.03
N ILE A 60 -6.22 3.68 -2.48
CA ILE A 60 -5.16 3.82 -3.48
C ILE A 60 -5.51 2.98 -4.71
N ILE A 61 -5.45 3.61 -5.88
CA ILE A 61 -5.72 2.94 -7.16
C ILE A 61 -4.38 2.56 -7.81
N GLY A 62 -4.11 1.27 -7.93
CA GLY A 62 -2.98 0.71 -8.67
C GLY A 62 -1.82 0.23 -7.78
N ALA A 63 -1.42 -1.03 -7.96
CA ALA A 63 -0.25 -1.66 -7.32
C ALA A 63 1.03 -1.50 -8.15
N GLY A 64 1.19 -0.35 -8.83
CA GLY A 64 2.47 0.06 -9.40
C GLY A 64 3.51 0.39 -8.32
N PRO A 65 4.79 0.56 -8.67
CA PRO A 65 5.81 0.98 -7.70
C PRO A 65 5.40 2.22 -6.90
N CYS A 66 4.86 3.25 -7.56
CA CYS A 66 4.43 4.48 -6.90
C CYS A 66 3.23 4.26 -5.97
N GLY A 67 2.19 3.54 -6.40
CA GLY A 67 1.00 3.27 -5.57
C GLY A 67 1.33 2.46 -4.31
N LEU A 68 2.15 1.41 -4.45
CA LEU A 68 2.63 0.63 -3.30
C LEU A 68 3.51 1.48 -2.37
N ARG A 69 4.34 2.36 -2.94
CA ARG A 69 5.19 3.25 -2.13
C ARG A 69 4.37 4.28 -1.36
N SER A 70 3.34 4.85 -1.97
CA SER A 70 2.37 5.74 -1.31
C SER A 70 1.60 5.01 -0.21
N ALA A 71 1.19 3.76 -0.46
CA ALA A 71 0.51 2.94 0.54
C ALA A 71 1.35 2.73 1.80
N ILE A 72 2.64 2.47 1.62
CA ILE A 72 3.60 2.32 2.72
C ILE A 72 3.70 3.62 3.55
N GLU A 73 3.80 4.79 2.93
CA GLU A 73 3.86 6.06 3.68
C GLU A 73 2.55 6.36 4.40
N ALA A 74 1.40 6.20 3.73
CA ALA A 74 0.09 6.41 4.34
C ALA A 74 -0.11 5.49 5.56
N GLN A 75 0.33 4.23 5.46
CA GLN A 75 0.24 3.28 6.55
C GLN A 75 1.14 3.67 7.73
N LEU A 76 2.35 4.19 7.45
CA LEU A 76 3.27 4.69 8.48
C LEU A 76 2.77 5.96 9.17
N LEU A 77 2.00 6.80 8.49
CA LEU A 77 1.34 7.98 9.08
C LEU A 77 0.22 7.60 10.06
N GLY A 78 -0.26 6.36 10.03
CA GLY A 78 -1.32 5.86 10.91
C GLY A 78 -2.70 5.74 10.27
N ALA A 79 -2.80 5.94 8.95
CA ALA A 79 -4.06 5.80 8.22
C ALA A 79 -4.49 4.33 8.07
N LYS A 80 -5.78 4.11 7.81
CA LYS A 80 -6.28 2.83 7.27
C LYS A 80 -6.14 2.87 5.75
N VAL A 81 -5.33 2.00 5.18
CA VAL A 81 -5.01 2.00 3.75
C VAL A 81 -5.61 0.77 3.08
N VAL A 82 -6.44 1.01 2.07
CA VAL A 82 -6.95 0.00 1.13
C VAL A 82 -6.38 0.33 -0.24
N LEU A 83 -5.80 -0.66 -0.91
CA LEU A 83 -5.26 -0.55 -2.27
C LEU A 83 -5.99 -1.53 -3.18
N VAL A 84 -6.47 -1.05 -4.33
CA VAL A 84 -7.08 -1.87 -5.38
C VAL A 84 -6.18 -1.93 -6.61
N GLU A 85 -6.04 -3.12 -7.21
CA GLU A 85 -5.31 -3.34 -8.45
C GLU A 85 -6.12 -4.22 -9.39
N LYS A 86 -6.29 -3.76 -10.63
CA LYS A 86 -7.09 -4.46 -11.64
C LYS A 86 -6.48 -5.79 -12.10
N ARG A 87 -5.16 -5.97 -11.99
CA ARG A 87 -4.45 -7.18 -12.45
C ARG A 87 -4.22 -8.16 -11.32
N ASP A 88 -4.12 -9.44 -11.68
CA ASP A 88 -3.77 -10.56 -10.79
C ASP A 88 -2.25 -10.73 -10.60
N ARG A 89 -1.43 -10.16 -11.49
CA ARG A 89 0.01 -10.44 -11.54
C ARG A 89 0.90 -9.28 -11.96
N PHE A 90 2.15 -9.31 -11.48
CA PHE A 90 3.23 -8.44 -11.93
C PHE A 90 4.02 -9.08 -13.09
N SER A 91 3.76 -8.63 -14.31
CA SER A 91 4.31 -9.22 -15.55
C SER A 91 5.42 -8.41 -16.23
N ARG A 92 5.59 -7.12 -15.90
CA ARG A 92 6.53 -6.23 -16.61
C ARG A 92 7.99 -6.50 -16.25
N ASN A 93 8.77 -6.90 -17.26
CA ASN A 93 10.20 -7.18 -17.13
C ASN A 93 11.11 -5.98 -17.46
N ASN A 94 10.55 -4.89 -17.98
CA ASN A 94 11.31 -3.66 -18.24
C ASN A 94 12.06 -3.20 -16.99
N VAL A 95 13.22 -2.60 -17.19
CA VAL A 95 14.16 -2.22 -16.15
C VAL A 95 14.09 -0.71 -15.93
N LEU A 96 14.02 -0.31 -14.66
CA LEU A 96 14.06 1.07 -14.21
C LEU A 96 15.45 1.37 -13.66
N HIS A 97 16.04 2.48 -14.10
CA HIS A 97 17.19 3.07 -13.43
C HIS A 97 16.73 3.67 -12.08
N LEU A 98 17.59 3.56 -11.06
CA LEU A 98 17.34 4.00 -9.69
C LEU A 98 18.35 5.08 -9.33
N TRP A 99 17.84 6.25 -8.97
CA TRP A 99 18.66 7.30 -8.38
C TRP A 99 19.19 6.89 -7.00
N PRO A 100 20.33 7.43 -6.55
CA PRO A 100 20.96 7.05 -5.28
C PRO A 100 20.02 7.09 -4.07
N PHE A 101 19.17 8.11 -3.95
CA PHE A 101 18.23 8.20 -2.82
C PHE A 101 17.13 7.14 -2.87
N VAL A 102 16.73 6.69 -4.06
CA VAL A 102 15.73 5.63 -4.24
C VAL A 102 16.34 4.29 -3.82
N ILE A 103 17.61 4.05 -4.18
CA ILE A 103 18.35 2.88 -3.71
C ILE A 103 18.39 2.85 -2.18
N GLU A 104 18.70 4.00 -1.56
CA GLU A 104 18.76 4.09 -0.10
C GLU A 104 17.39 3.91 0.57
N ASP A 105 16.34 4.54 0.03
CA ASP A 105 14.96 4.34 0.54
C ASP A 105 14.54 2.87 0.50
N LEU A 106 14.77 2.17 -0.62
CA LEU A 106 14.48 0.75 -0.76
C LEU A 106 15.35 -0.12 0.17
N ARG A 107 16.63 0.24 0.39
CA ARG A 107 17.50 -0.43 1.39
C ARG A 107 16.97 -0.25 2.81
N MET A 108 16.47 0.94 3.15
CA MET A 108 15.84 1.23 4.44
C MET A 108 14.54 0.45 4.62
N LEU A 109 13.80 0.17 3.54
CA LEU A 109 12.63 -0.72 3.54
C LEU A 109 12.99 -2.21 3.44
N GLY A 110 14.27 -2.58 3.49
CA GLY A 110 14.70 -3.98 3.54
C GLY A 110 14.71 -4.69 2.20
N ALA A 111 14.77 -3.99 1.07
CA ALA A 111 14.80 -4.58 -0.28
C ALA A 111 15.78 -5.76 -0.42
N LYS A 112 16.99 -5.65 0.13
CA LYS A 112 18.01 -6.73 0.09
C LYS A 112 17.59 -8.02 0.82
N LYS A 113 16.66 -7.95 1.77
CA LYS A 113 16.08 -9.12 2.45
C LYS A 113 15.03 -9.82 1.59
N PHE A 114 14.34 -9.09 0.72
CA PHE A 114 13.34 -9.64 -0.19
C PHE A 114 13.92 -10.05 -1.54
N PHE A 115 14.98 -9.39 -1.98
CA PHE A 115 15.71 -9.65 -3.22
C PHE A 115 17.21 -9.50 -2.99
N GLY A 116 17.91 -10.62 -2.79
CA GLY A 116 19.34 -10.62 -2.40
C GLY A 116 20.28 -9.94 -3.41
N LYS A 117 19.88 -9.91 -4.69
CA LYS A 117 20.62 -9.26 -5.78
C LYS A 117 20.34 -7.75 -5.88
N PHE A 118 19.49 -7.19 -5.02
CA PHE A 118 19.14 -5.77 -5.05
C PHE A 118 20.38 -4.88 -4.95
N CYS A 119 20.67 -4.15 -6.04
CA CYS A 119 21.80 -3.23 -6.15
C CYS A 119 23.12 -3.79 -5.59
N ALA A 120 23.46 -5.01 -6.00
CA ALA A 120 24.74 -5.63 -5.67
C ALA A 120 25.86 -5.04 -6.54
N GLY A 121 26.99 -4.68 -5.94
CA GLY A 121 28.08 -4.01 -6.65
C GLY A 121 27.65 -2.63 -7.17
N ALA A 122 27.91 -2.36 -8.45
CA ALA A 122 27.55 -1.12 -9.13
C ALA A 122 26.15 -1.15 -9.79
N ILE A 123 25.32 -2.16 -9.51
CA ILE A 123 23.97 -2.25 -10.08
C ILE A 123 23.08 -1.16 -9.47
N ASP A 124 22.49 -0.34 -10.32
CA ASP A 124 21.67 0.82 -10.01
C ASP A 124 20.28 0.75 -10.67
N HIS A 125 19.82 -0.46 -10.99
CA HIS A 125 18.57 -0.66 -11.71
C HIS A 125 17.83 -1.91 -11.24
N ILE A 126 16.53 -1.97 -11.53
CA ILE A 126 15.65 -3.07 -11.13
C ILE A 126 14.52 -3.26 -12.14
N SER A 127 14.08 -4.50 -12.39
CA SER A 127 12.87 -4.73 -13.20
C SER A 127 11.61 -4.29 -12.45
N ILE A 128 10.63 -3.76 -13.19
CA ILE A 128 9.37 -3.24 -12.62
C ILE A 128 8.72 -4.29 -11.72
N ARG A 129 8.57 -5.53 -12.19
CA ARG A 129 7.96 -6.60 -11.39
C ARG A 129 8.71 -6.92 -10.10
N GLN A 130 10.04 -6.86 -10.09
CA GLN A 130 10.82 -7.12 -8.87
C GLN A 130 10.62 -6.00 -7.85
N LEU A 131 10.59 -4.74 -8.31
CA LEU A 131 10.28 -3.61 -7.45
C LEU A 131 8.87 -3.72 -6.86
N GLN A 132 7.88 -4.08 -7.68
CA GLN A 132 6.50 -4.32 -7.22
C GLN A 132 6.45 -5.45 -6.18
N CYS A 133 7.11 -6.58 -6.42
CA CYS A 133 7.19 -7.68 -5.45
C CYS A 133 7.82 -7.27 -4.10
N ILE A 134 8.87 -6.44 -4.13
CA ILE A 134 9.52 -5.94 -2.92
C ILE A 134 8.55 -5.04 -2.14
N LEU A 135 7.97 -4.04 -2.81
CA LEU A 135 7.09 -3.07 -2.16
C LEU A 135 5.78 -3.70 -1.68
N LEU A 136 5.22 -4.66 -2.41
CA LEU A 136 4.03 -5.40 -1.96
C LEU A 136 4.29 -6.16 -0.65
N LYS A 137 5.44 -6.84 -0.52
CA LYS A 137 5.81 -7.52 0.73
C LYS A 137 5.94 -6.52 1.90
N VAL A 138 6.50 -5.34 1.65
CA VAL A 138 6.60 -4.29 2.68
C VAL A 138 5.20 -3.79 3.06
N ALA A 139 4.36 -3.47 2.08
CA ALA A 139 3.00 -2.97 2.29
C ALA A 139 2.16 -3.95 3.13
N LEU A 140 2.17 -5.24 2.77
CA LEU A 140 1.44 -6.28 3.51
C LEU A 140 1.94 -6.43 4.95
N LEU A 141 3.26 -6.39 5.18
CA LEU A 141 3.83 -6.49 6.52
C LEU A 141 3.55 -5.27 7.40
N LEU A 142 3.25 -4.12 6.80
CA LEU A 142 2.85 -2.90 7.51
C LEU A 142 1.34 -2.80 7.74
N GLY A 143 0.54 -3.66 7.11
CA GLY A 143 -0.92 -3.69 7.28
C GLY A 143 -1.73 -2.98 6.23
N VAL A 144 -1.14 -2.70 5.05
CA VAL A 144 -1.92 -2.28 3.89
C VAL A 144 -2.82 -3.43 3.43
N GLU A 145 -4.10 -3.15 3.30
CA GLU A 145 -5.09 -4.07 2.74
C GLU A 145 -5.04 -3.98 1.20
N VAL A 146 -4.75 -5.09 0.52
CA VAL A 146 -4.54 -5.10 -0.94
C VAL A 146 -5.54 -6.05 -1.59
N HIS A 147 -6.29 -5.55 -2.56
CA HIS A 147 -7.25 -6.31 -3.36
C HIS A 147 -6.82 -6.30 -4.83
N THR A 148 -6.57 -7.48 -5.37
CA THR A 148 -6.23 -7.68 -6.79
C THR A 148 -7.45 -8.10 -7.59
N GLU A 149 -7.39 -7.98 -8.91
CA GLU A 149 -8.52 -8.27 -9.80
C GLU A 149 -9.72 -7.36 -9.53
N VAL A 150 -9.47 -6.17 -8.97
CA VAL A 150 -10.47 -5.14 -8.69
C VAL A 150 -10.10 -3.86 -9.42
N GLY A 151 -10.90 -3.52 -10.43
CA GLY A 151 -10.79 -2.27 -11.17
C GLY A 151 -11.50 -1.13 -10.44
N PHE A 152 -10.89 0.05 -10.42
CA PHE A 152 -11.60 1.29 -10.09
C PHE A 152 -12.21 1.85 -11.38
N GLU A 153 -13.49 2.19 -11.35
CA GLU A 153 -14.20 2.74 -12.49
C GLU A 153 -14.52 4.24 -12.28
N ARG A 154 -15.14 4.63 -11.16
CA ARG A 154 -15.37 6.06 -10.82
C ARG A 154 -15.60 6.32 -9.32
N LEU A 155 -15.60 7.59 -8.95
CA LEU A 155 -16.04 8.05 -7.63
C LEU A 155 -17.57 8.01 -7.49
N ILE A 156 -18.03 7.69 -6.29
CA ILE A 156 -19.43 7.80 -5.86
C ILE A 156 -19.47 8.88 -4.78
N GLU A 157 -20.15 9.98 -5.10
CA GLU A 157 -20.31 11.12 -4.19
C GLU A 157 -21.31 10.79 -3.06
N PRO A 158 -21.06 11.29 -1.84
CA PRO A 158 -22.02 11.17 -0.74
C PRO A 158 -23.32 11.91 -1.09
N GLN A 159 -24.47 11.27 -0.87
CA GLN A 159 -25.78 11.91 -1.09
C GLN A 159 -26.18 12.73 0.15
N PRO A 160 -26.83 13.90 0.00
CA PRO A 160 -27.16 14.78 1.13
C PRO A 160 -28.08 14.16 2.20
N ASP A 161 -28.91 13.20 1.80
CA ASP A 161 -29.87 12.48 2.61
C ASP A 161 -29.31 11.21 3.28
N GLU A 162 -28.12 10.77 2.86
CA GLU A 162 -27.47 9.57 3.39
C GLU A 162 -26.29 9.92 4.31
N LYS A 163 -26.11 9.18 5.40
CA LYS A 163 -24.91 9.30 6.29
C LYS A 163 -23.73 8.47 5.76
N ILE A 164 -23.57 8.38 4.44
CA ILE A 164 -22.54 7.56 3.79
C ILE A 164 -21.52 8.49 3.14
N GLY A 165 -20.23 8.29 3.43
CA GLY A 165 -19.14 9.07 2.84
C GLY A 165 -18.81 8.71 1.39
N TRP A 166 -17.70 9.25 0.90
CA TRP A 166 -17.18 8.95 -0.44
C TRP A 166 -16.88 7.47 -0.61
N ARG A 167 -17.31 6.91 -1.74
CA ARG A 167 -17.05 5.51 -2.14
C ARG A 167 -16.52 5.44 -3.57
N ALA A 168 -16.17 4.24 -4.01
CA ALA A 168 -15.73 3.96 -5.36
C ALA A 168 -16.67 2.93 -6.02
N GLU A 169 -17.01 3.17 -7.29
CA GLU A 169 -17.54 2.13 -8.15
C GLU A 169 -16.37 1.25 -8.63
N LEU A 170 -16.51 -0.06 -8.43
CA LEU A 170 -15.48 -1.04 -8.71
C LEU A 170 -15.98 -2.10 -9.68
N ASP A 171 -15.03 -2.77 -10.33
CA ASP A 171 -15.26 -3.94 -11.16
C ASP A 171 -14.48 -5.14 -10.57
N PRO A 172 -15.15 -6.19 -10.07
CA PRO A 172 -16.59 -6.39 -10.08
C PRO A 172 -17.33 -5.56 -8.99
N PRO A 173 -18.60 -5.17 -9.22
CA PRO A 173 -19.32 -4.23 -8.34
C PRO A 173 -19.72 -4.82 -6.97
N ASP A 174 -19.88 -6.14 -6.88
CA ASP A 174 -20.22 -6.88 -5.66
C ASP A 174 -19.01 -7.13 -4.74
N HIS A 175 -17.82 -6.67 -5.13
CA HIS A 175 -16.63 -6.80 -4.31
C HIS A 175 -16.80 -6.07 -2.95
N PRO A 176 -16.37 -6.65 -1.81
CA PRO A 176 -16.60 -6.04 -0.49
C PRO A 176 -16.04 -4.62 -0.32
N VAL A 177 -14.98 -4.28 -1.06
CA VAL A 177 -14.37 -2.94 -1.06
C VAL A 177 -15.31 -1.87 -1.63
N SER A 178 -16.34 -2.23 -2.39
CA SER A 178 -17.35 -1.26 -2.87
C SER A 178 -18.10 -0.59 -1.72
N GLN A 179 -18.10 -1.18 -0.52
CA GLN A 179 -18.67 -0.60 0.70
C GLN A 179 -17.65 0.22 1.52
N TYR A 180 -16.39 0.28 1.08
CA TYR A 180 -15.35 1.02 1.78
C TYR A 180 -15.51 2.52 1.54
N GLU A 181 -15.88 3.24 2.60
CA GLU A 181 -15.83 4.68 2.62
C GLU A 181 -14.41 5.19 2.90
N PHE A 182 -13.98 6.23 2.19
CA PHE A 182 -12.66 6.83 2.34
C PHE A 182 -12.73 8.36 2.37
N ASP A 183 -11.70 8.96 2.98
CA ASP A 183 -11.57 10.42 3.08
C ASP A 183 -10.51 10.95 2.10
N VAL A 184 -9.62 10.06 1.64
CA VAL A 184 -8.52 10.38 0.73
C VAL A 184 -8.47 9.31 -0.37
N ILE A 185 -8.32 9.74 -1.62
CA ILE A 185 -8.05 8.87 -2.75
C ILE A 185 -6.72 9.24 -3.42
N ILE A 186 -5.95 8.23 -3.82
CA ILE A 186 -4.68 8.41 -4.52
C ILE A 186 -4.73 7.63 -5.83
N GLY A 187 -4.75 8.35 -6.96
CA GLY A 187 -4.60 7.78 -8.30
C GLY A 187 -3.14 7.45 -8.59
N ALA A 188 -2.79 6.17 -8.71
CA ALA A 188 -1.46 5.68 -9.06
C ALA A 188 -1.51 4.56 -10.12
N ASP A 189 -2.54 4.58 -10.97
CA ASP A 189 -2.88 3.60 -12.00
C ASP A 189 -2.15 3.82 -13.34
N GLY A 190 -1.23 4.79 -13.37
CA GLY A 190 -0.36 5.10 -14.50
C GLY A 190 -1.07 5.92 -15.57
N LYS A 191 -0.72 5.72 -16.84
CA LYS A 191 -1.20 6.56 -17.96
C LYS A 191 -2.74 6.55 -18.13
N ARG A 192 -3.44 5.53 -17.64
CA ARG A 192 -4.90 5.46 -17.76
C ARG A 192 -5.60 6.55 -16.95
N ASN A 193 -5.02 6.93 -15.80
CA ASN A 193 -5.52 7.96 -14.90
C ASN A 193 -7.05 7.96 -14.79
N THR A 194 -7.60 6.87 -14.26
CA THR A 194 -9.06 6.67 -14.16
C THR A 194 -9.72 7.65 -13.19
N LEU A 195 -8.96 8.29 -12.32
CA LEU A 195 -9.45 9.38 -11.50
C LEU A 195 -9.60 10.64 -12.36
N GLN A 196 -10.84 10.91 -12.79
CA GLN A 196 -11.16 12.17 -13.45
C GLN A 196 -11.01 13.30 -12.43
N ALA A 197 -10.09 14.24 -12.70
CA ALA A 197 -10.04 15.46 -11.94
C ALA A 197 -11.30 16.27 -12.27
N SER A 198 -12.13 16.55 -11.27
CA SER A 198 -13.12 17.62 -11.34
C SER A 198 -12.37 18.96 -11.38
N LEU A 199 -11.74 19.25 -12.51
CA LEU A 199 -11.50 20.64 -12.87
C LEU A 199 -12.88 21.18 -13.20
N GLU A 200 -13.53 21.79 -12.20
CA GLU A 200 -14.47 22.87 -12.43
C GLU A 200 -13.76 23.90 -13.31
N LYS A 201 -13.83 23.70 -14.63
CA LYS A 201 -13.86 24.82 -15.55
C LYS A 201 -15.17 25.51 -15.20
N ASN A 202 -15.11 26.43 -14.24
CA ASN A 202 -16.07 27.51 -14.18
C ASN A 202 -16.11 28.08 -15.59
N SER A 203 -17.23 27.85 -16.23
CA SER A 203 -17.67 28.50 -17.44
C SER A 203 -17.46 30.00 -17.24
N GLU A 204 -16.42 30.54 -17.86
CA GLU A 204 -16.43 31.93 -18.30
C GLU A 204 -17.51 32.02 -19.38
N GLU A 205 -18.77 32.14 -18.94
CA GLU A 205 -19.80 32.82 -19.70
C GLU A 205 -19.52 34.33 -19.55
N ASN A 206 -18.95 34.91 -20.61
CA ASN A 206 -19.12 36.31 -20.97
C ASN A 206 -20.00 36.36 -22.22
#